data_AF-A0A380E3X9-F1
#
_entry.id   AF-A0A380E3X9-F1
#
_cell.length_a   1.000
_cell.length_b   1.000
_cell.length_c   1.000
_cell.angle_alpha   90.00
_cell.angle_beta   90.00
_cell.angle_gamma   90.00
#
_symmetry.space_group_name_H-M   'P 1'
#
loop_
_entity.id
_entity.type
_entity.pdbx_description
1 polymer ?
#
loop_
_entity_poly.entity_id
_entity_poly.type
_entity_poly.pdbx_seq_one_letter_code
_entity_poly.pdbx_strand_id
1 'polypeptide(L)'
;MVIEALGQGNIPPSALEGIQQLVSLNIPIVLVSRSFNGIVSPTYAYDGGGYQLAQQGFIFSNGLNGPKARLKLLVALSNNLDKAEIKAYFEL
;
A
#
# COMPACT_ATOMS: atom_id res chain seq x y z
N MET A 1 -6.57 -3.09 3.49
CA MET A 1 -5.89 -4.19 2.75
C MET A 1 -4.39 -3.96 2.80
N VAL A 2 -3.59 -5.02 2.92
CA VAL A 2 -2.12 -4.94 2.82
C VAL A 2 -1.67 -5.77 1.62
N ILE A 3 -0.84 -5.20 0.76
CA ILE A 3 -0.32 -5.84 -0.45
C ILE A 3 1.21 -5.94 -0.33
N GLU A 4 1.74 -7.15 -0.45
CA GLU A 4 3.17 -7.41 -0.60
C GLU A 4 3.56 -7.34 -2.08
N ALA A 5 3.97 -6.15 -2.51
CA ALA A 5 4.27 -5.82 -3.89
C ALA A 5 5.68 -6.29 -4.32
N LEU A 6 5.89 -6.37 -5.64
CA LEU A 6 7.16 -6.79 -6.23
C LEU A 6 8.18 -5.65 -6.17
N GLY A 7 9.42 -5.97 -5.78
CA GLY A 7 10.55 -5.04 -5.84
C GLY A 7 10.23 -3.72 -5.12
N GLN A 8 10.28 -2.61 -5.86
CA GLN A 8 10.06 -1.26 -5.32
C GLN A 8 8.58 -0.86 -5.15
N GLY A 9 7.65 -1.82 -5.07
CA GLY A 9 6.22 -1.52 -4.92
C GLY A 9 5.42 -1.64 -6.21
N ASN A 10 5.86 -2.46 -7.15
CA ASN A 10 5.14 -2.66 -8.41
C ASN A 10 4.11 -3.79 -8.29
N ILE A 11 2.97 -3.61 -8.94
CA ILE A 11 1.88 -4.58 -9.00
C ILE A 11 1.71 -5.03 -10.46
N PRO A 12 1.58 -6.34 -10.73
CA PRO A 12 1.30 -6.83 -12.08
C PRO A 12 -0.01 -6.25 -12.65
N PRO A 13 -0.06 -5.85 -13.93
CA PRO A 13 -1.27 -5.31 -14.56
C PRO A 13 -2.51 -6.20 -14.40
N SER A 14 -2.33 -7.52 -14.42
CA SER A 14 -3.40 -8.50 -14.25
C SER A 14 -4.11 -8.44 -12.90
N ALA A 15 -3.53 -7.82 -11.88
CA ALA A 15 -4.14 -7.64 -10.56
C ALA A 15 -4.82 -6.26 -10.39
N LEU A 16 -4.59 -5.31 -11.32
CA LEU A 16 -5.01 -3.92 -11.14
C LEU A 16 -6.53 -3.76 -11.14
N GLU A 17 -7.25 -4.52 -11.97
CA GLU A 17 -8.71 -4.42 -12.06
C GLU A 17 -9.39 -4.66 -10.70
N GLY A 18 -9.06 -5.77 -10.03
CA GLY A 18 -9.60 -6.07 -8.71
C GLY A 18 -9.18 -5.05 -7.64
N ILE A 19 -7.96 -4.51 -7.76
CA ILE A 19 -7.47 -3.48 -6.84
C ILE A 19 -8.20 -2.14 -7.04
N GLN A 20 -8.48 -1.76 -8.29
CA GLN A 20 -9.24 -0.54 -8.61
C GLN A 20 -10.66 -0.59 -8.03
N GLN A 21 -11.29 -1.76 -7.98
CA GLN A 21 -12.57 -1.95 -7.28
C GLN A 21 -12.46 -1.67 -5.78
N LEU A 22 -11.34 -2.02 -5.13
CA LEU A 22 -11.13 -1.69 -3.72
C LEU A 22 -10.88 -0.19 -3.52
N VAL A 23 -10.16 0.45 -4.45
CA VAL A 23 -9.92 1.90 -4.44
C VAL A 23 -11.24 2.66 -4.57
N SER A 24 -12.16 2.23 -5.47
CA SER A 24 -13.47 2.87 -5.64
C SER A 24 -14.39 2.74 -4.42
N LEU A 25 -14.19 1.69 -3.61
CA LEU A 25 -14.86 1.51 -2.31
C LEU A 25 -14.19 2.28 -1.16
N ASN A 26 -13.20 3.13 -1.47
CA ASN A 26 -12.42 3.91 -0.50
C ASN A 26 -11.74 3.05 0.59
N ILE A 27 -11.41 1.80 0.28
CA ILE A 27 -10.71 0.91 1.22
C ILE A 27 -9.23 1.36 1.31
N PRO A 28 -8.65 1.52 2.51
CA PRO A 28 -7.23 1.84 2.64
C PRO A 28 -6.37 0.66 2.15
N ILE A 29 -5.44 0.95 1.25
CA ILE A 29 -4.49 -0.02 0.69
C ILE A 29 -3.09 0.37 1.12
N VAL A 30 -2.48 -0.47 1.95
CA VAL A 30 -1.09 -0.33 2.40
C VAL A 30 -0.21 -1.23 1.52
N LEU A 31 0.83 -0.64 0.97
CA LEU A 31 1.79 -1.27 0.09
C LEU A 31 3.11 -1.48 0.84
N VAL A 32 3.58 -2.73 0.88
CA VAL A 32 4.90 -3.10 1.39
C VAL A 32 5.65 -3.87 0.31
N SER A 33 6.97 -3.92 0.41
CA SER A 33 7.78 -4.78 -0.47
C SER A 33 7.75 -6.21 0.06
N ARG A 34 7.57 -7.18 -0.84
CA ARG A 34 7.75 -8.60 -0.51
C ARG A 34 9.22 -9.01 -0.37
N SER A 35 10.14 -8.21 -0.92
CA SER A 35 11.58 -8.48 -0.82
C SER A 35 12.04 -8.24 0.61
N PHE A 36 12.85 -9.15 1.15
CA PHE A 36 13.28 -9.15 2.56
C PHE A 36 13.85 -7.80 3.05
N ASN A 37 14.68 -7.15 2.22
CA ASN A 37 15.25 -5.82 2.46
C ASN A 37 14.75 -4.77 1.44
N GLY A 38 13.61 -5.01 0.80
CA GLY A 38 13.08 -4.09 -0.20
C GLY A 38 12.31 -2.95 0.44
N ILE A 39 12.30 -1.82 -0.27
CA ILE A 39 11.50 -0.64 0.04
C ILE A 39 10.43 -0.48 -1.04
N VAL A 40 9.37 0.26 -0.75
CA VAL A 40 8.43 0.75 -1.76
C VAL A 40 8.71 2.23 -2.04
N SER A 41 8.67 2.61 -3.32
CA SER A 41 8.95 3.99 -3.76
C SER A 41 8.17 4.33 -5.04
N PRO A 42 7.66 5.57 -5.17
CA PRO A 42 6.89 6.01 -6.34
C PRO A 42 7.78 6.35 -7.55
N THR A 43 8.66 5.43 -7.95
CA THR A 43 9.67 5.69 -8.99
C THR A 43 9.16 5.42 -10.41
N TYR A 44 8.41 4.34 -10.61
CA TYR A 44 8.05 3.87 -11.96
C TYR A 44 6.65 4.30 -12.38
N ALA A 45 6.54 4.93 -13.55
CA ALA A 45 5.31 5.52 -14.09
C ALA A 45 4.69 4.70 -15.24
N TYR A 46 4.66 3.37 -15.10
CA TYR A 46 3.89 2.48 -15.99
C TYR A 46 2.65 1.96 -15.27
N ASP A 47 1.76 1.24 -15.98
CA ASP A 47 0.54 0.71 -15.40
C ASP A 47 0.82 -0.32 -14.28
N GLY A 48 0.43 0.02 -13.04
CA GLY A 48 0.76 -0.75 -11.84
C GLY A 48 2.14 -0.43 -11.24
N GLY A 49 2.84 0.56 -11.79
CA GLY A 49 4.07 1.11 -11.23
C GLY A 49 3.81 1.99 -10.01
N GLY A 50 4.78 2.01 -9.08
CA GLY A 50 4.65 2.73 -7.81
C GLY A 50 4.26 4.21 -7.93
N TYR A 51 4.65 4.91 -9.00
CA TYR A 51 4.27 6.32 -9.19
C TYR A 51 2.76 6.48 -9.37
N GLN A 52 2.14 5.68 -10.24
CA GLN A 52 0.71 5.71 -10.48
C GLN A 52 -0.07 5.26 -9.24
N LEU A 53 0.41 4.22 -8.55
CA LEU A 53 -0.21 3.74 -7.31
C LEU A 53 -0.20 4.82 -6.21
N ALA A 54 0.87 5.59 -6.08
CA ALA A 54 0.92 6.72 -5.15
C ALA A 54 -0.10 7.80 -5.50
N GLN A 55 -0.27 8.14 -6.78
CA GLN A 55 -1.30 9.08 -7.24
C GLN A 55 -2.72 8.58 -6.96
N GLN A 56 -2.93 7.26 -6.95
CA GLN A 56 -4.20 6.62 -6.59
C GLN A 56 -4.43 6.55 -5.06
N GLY A 57 -3.52 7.09 -4.26
CA GLY A 57 -3.67 7.18 -2.80
C GLY A 57 -3.33 5.90 -2.06
N PHE A 58 -2.48 5.04 -2.63
CA PHE A 58 -1.90 3.91 -1.91
C PHE A 58 -0.95 4.44 -0.82
N ILE A 59 -0.90 3.72 0.30
CA ILE A 59 -0.11 4.09 1.47
C ILE A 59 1.18 3.28 1.44
N PHE A 60 2.31 3.96 1.26
CA PHE A 60 3.62 3.31 1.13
C PHE A 60 4.21 3.10 2.52
N SER A 61 4.55 1.86 2.85
CA SER A 61 5.08 1.49 4.17
C SER A 61 6.47 0.88 4.02
N ASN A 62 7.49 1.62 4.46
CA ASN A 62 8.89 1.16 4.52
C ASN A 62 9.25 0.69 5.94
N GLY A 63 10.10 -0.34 6.04
CA GLY A 63 10.54 -0.91 7.33
C GLY A 63 9.59 -1.93 7.97
N LEU A 64 8.43 -2.20 7.36
CA LEU A 64 7.50 -3.25 7.78
C LEU A 64 7.32 -4.30 6.68
N ASN A 65 7.25 -5.56 7.06
CA ASN A 65 6.78 -6.64 6.19
C ASN A 65 5.25 -6.77 6.25
N GLY A 66 4.65 -7.59 5.38
CA GLY A 66 3.19 -7.73 5.27
C GLY A 66 2.49 -8.03 6.60
N PRO A 67 2.94 -9.04 7.38
CA PRO A 67 2.33 -9.35 8.66
C PRO A 67 2.36 -8.19 9.66
N LYS A 68 3.50 -7.48 9.80
CA LYS A 68 3.60 -6.34 10.72
C LYS A 68 2.76 -5.16 10.26
N ALA A 69 2.75 -4.86 8.95
CA ALA A 69 1.90 -3.83 8.38
C ALA A 69 0.41 -4.16 8.58
N ARG A 70 0.01 -5.43 8.47
CA ARG A 70 -1.36 -5.88 8.74
C ARG A 70 -1.77 -5.64 10.18
N LEU A 71 -0.90 -5.95 11.14
CA LEU A 71 -1.14 -5.66 12.56
C LEU A 71 -1.25 -4.15 12.81
N LYS A 72 -0.33 -3.34 12.26
CA LYS A 72 -0.37 -1.87 12.38
C LYS A 72 -1.68 -1.29 11.79
N LEU A 73 -2.12 -1.80 10.64
CA LEU A 73 -3.39 -1.41 10.02
C LEU A 73 -4.60 -1.82 10.86
N LEU A 74 -4.61 -3.02 11.44
CA LEU A 74 -5.69 -3.47 12.32
C LEU A 74 -5.81 -2.55 13.54
N VAL A 75 -4.69 -2.19 14.18
CA VAL A 75 -4.69 -1.24 15.31
C VAL A 75 -5.26 0.11 14.88
N ALA A 76 -4.87 0.64 13.72
CA ALA A 76 -5.38 1.91 13.22
C ALA A 76 -6.90 1.88 12.99
N LEU A 77 -7.40 0.81 12.34
CA LEU A 77 -8.83 0.62 12.10
C LEU A 77 -9.62 0.45 13.39
N SER A 78 -9.10 -0.28 14.38
CA SER A 78 -9.74 -0.43 15.70
C SER A 78 -9.83 0.87 16.49
N ASN A 79 -8.97 1.86 16.18
CA ASN A 79 -9.04 3.20 16.74
C ASN A 79 -9.91 4.15 15.89
N ASN A 80 -10.63 3.63 14.89
CA ASN A 80 -11.46 4.40 13.96
C ASN A 80 -10.70 5.49 13.19
N LEU A 81 -9.40 5.30 12.96
CA LEU A 81 -8.63 6.21 12.11
C LEU A 81 -9.19 6.19 10.69
N ASP A 82 -9.36 7.37 10.10
CA ASP A 82 -9.75 7.53 8.71
C ASP A 82 -8.57 7.24 7.76
N LYS A 83 -8.82 7.28 6.44
CA LYS A 83 -7.78 6.96 5.44
C LYS A 83 -6.57 7.91 5.50
N ALA A 84 -6.77 9.19 5.79
CA ALA A 84 -5.70 10.17 5.87
C ALA A 84 -4.88 9.99 7.15
N GLU A 85 -5.55 9.72 8.27
CA GLU A 85 -4.91 9.40 9.54
C GLU A 85 -4.14 8.08 9.48
N ILE A 86 -4.69 7.05 8.83
CA ILE A 86 -3.97 5.79 8.58
C ILE A 86 -2.73 6.07 7.74
N LYS A 87 -2.83 6.88 6.67
CA LYS A 87 -1.68 7.23 5.83
C LYS A 87 -0.59 7.89 6.67
N ALA A 88 -0.92 8.93 7.44
CA ALA A 88 0.02 9.59 8.34
C ALA A 88 0.64 8.61 9.35
N TYR A 89 -0.17 7.71 9.93
CA TYR A 89 0.30 6.72 10.88
C TYR A 89 1.33 5.74 10.29
N PHE A 90 1.30 5.47 8.99
CA PHE A 90 2.29 4.64 8.29
C PHE A 90 3.52 5.42 7.81
N GLU A 91 3.40 6.74 7.59
CA GLU A 91 4.49 7.62 7.13
C GLU A 91 5.36 8.18 8.27
N LEU A 92 4.88 8.11 9.52
CA LEU A 92 5.64 8.32 10.76
C LEU A 92 6.56 7.13 11.09
#